data_AF-A0A538FCH4-F1
#
_entry.id   AF-A0A538FCH4-F1
#
_cell.length_a   1.000
_cell.length_b   1.000
_cell.length_c   1.000
_cell.angle_alpha   90.00
_cell.angle_beta   90.00
_cell.angle_gamma   90.00
#
_symmetry.space_group_name_H-M   'P 1'
#
loop_
_entity.id
_entity.type
_entity.pdbx_description
1 polymer ?
#
loop_
_entity_poly.entity_id
_entity_poly.type
_entity_poly.pdbx_seq_one_letter_code
_entity_poly.pdbx_strand_id
1 'polypeptide(L)'
;MVRGRSGPAGTRGARRMGAMEERDERLEGDARPAPLAAALARVGDRWSLLVVDALLGGPRRFGELEGDVAGIASNVLSQRLKRLEQVGVIVSRPYSSRPPRFAYELTGSGHELAGALRLMAQWGADHLDGVAAGPTHASCGTALEARWYCPTCDRAVDDTEGDDLRHL
;
A
#
# COMPACT_ATOMS: atom_id res chain seq x y z
N MET A 1 -66.19 -49.16 -8.53
CA MET A 1 -66.50 -49.06 -7.09
C MET A 1 -65.22 -48.71 -6.34
N VAL A 2 -65.26 -47.62 -5.56
CA VAL A 2 -64.45 -47.31 -4.35
C VAL A 2 -62.96 -46.93 -4.50
N ARG A 3 -62.70 -45.62 -4.27
CA ARG A 3 -61.69 -44.91 -3.44
C ARG A 3 -60.19 -45.29 -3.56
N GLY A 4 -59.20 -44.41 -3.44
CA GLY A 4 -59.12 -43.00 -3.10
C GLY A 4 -57.66 -42.58 -2.79
N ARG A 5 -57.37 -41.28 -2.98
CA ARG A 5 -56.50 -40.37 -2.21
C ARG A 5 -55.01 -40.68 -1.86
N SER A 6 -54.21 -39.60 -2.07
CA SER A 6 -53.09 -39.07 -1.24
C SER A 6 -51.63 -39.41 -1.62
N GLY A 7 -50.80 -38.36 -1.73
CA GLY A 7 -49.35 -38.35 -2.07
C GLY A 7 -48.41 -38.79 -0.94
N PRO A 8 -47.13 -38.33 -0.82
CA PRO A 8 -46.53 -37.09 -1.35
C PRO A 8 -45.11 -37.23 -1.97
N ALA A 9 -44.55 -36.08 -2.33
CA ALA A 9 -43.19 -35.83 -2.81
C ALA A 9 -42.08 -36.19 -1.80
N GLY A 10 -40.88 -36.47 -2.31
CA GLY A 10 -39.69 -36.80 -1.52
C GLY A 10 -38.38 -36.48 -2.24
N THR A 11 -37.93 -35.25 -2.03
CA THR A 11 -36.63 -34.64 -2.34
C THR A 11 -35.39 -35.51 -2.09
N ARG A 12 -34.44 -35.52 -3.04
CA ARG A 12 -33.01 -35.72 -2.76
C ARG A 12 -32.18 -34.75 -3.60
N GLY A 13 -31.25 -34.06 -2.94
CA GLY A 13 -30.10 -33.47 -3.63
C GLY A 13 -29.91 -31.96 -3.49
N ALA A 14 -30.06 -31.37 -2.29
CA ALA A 14 -29.56 -30.01 -2.06
C ALA A 14 -29.19 -29.81 -0.58
N ARG A 15 -28.16 -30.51 -0.08
CA ARG A 15 -27.54 -30.20 1.22
C ARG A 15 -26.06 -30.56 1.20
N ARG A 16 -25.22 -29.79 0.49
CA ARG A 16 -23.76 -29.79 0.71
C ARG A 16 -23.03 -28.45 0.47
N MET A 17 -23.72 -27.37 0.09
CA MET A 17 -23.06 -26.06 -0.12
C MET A 17 -23.18 -25.07 1.04
N GLY A 18 -24.29 -25.08 1.81
CA GLY A 18 -24.51 -24.04 2.84
C GLY A 18 -23.56 -24.06 4.05
N ALA A 19 -22.92 -25.20 4.37
CA ALA A 19 -22.10 -25.31 5.57
C ALA A 19 -20.66 -24.76 5.42
N MET A 20 -20.21 -24.44 4.20
CA MET A 20 -18.89 -23.84 3.98
C MET A 20 -18.97 -22.32 3.89
N GLU A 21 -20.02 -21.79 3.23
CA GLU A 21 -20.34 -20.35 3.19
C GLU A 21 -20.65 -19.80 4.59
N GLU A 22 -21.46 -20.50 5.40
CA GLU A 22 -21.79 -20.08 6.78
C GLU A 22 -20.62 -20.16 7.78
N ARG A 23 -19.51 -20.82 7.42
CA ARG A 23 -18.28 -20.88 8.24
C ARG A 23 -17.32 -19.74 7.93
N ASP A 24 -17.41 -19.18 6.73
CA ASP A 24 -16.64 -18.03 6.26
C ASP A 24 -17.17 -16.74 6.91
N GLU A 25 -18.49 -16.55 6.91
CA GLU A 25 -19.17 -15.38 7.50
C GLU A 25 -19.07 -15.28 9.04
N ARG A 26 -18.74 -16.36 9.75
CA ARG A 26 -18.60 -16.36 11.23
C ARG A 26 -17.19 -16.06 11.71
N LEU A 27 -16.19 -16.05 10.81
CA LEU A 27 -14.82 -15.65 11.11
C LEU A 27 -14.55 -14.17 10.81
N GLU A 28 -15.49 -13.49 10.16
CA GLU A 28 -15.48 -12.03 9.92
C GLU A 28 -15.89 -11.21 11.16
N GLY A 29 -15.60 -11.72 12.35
CA GLY A 29 -15.78 -11.01 13.62
C GLY A 29 -14.51 -10.25 13.99
N ASP A 30 -14.50 -8.95 13.76
CA ASP A 30 -13.65 -7.95 14.46
C ASP A 30 -12.11 -8.14 14.39
N ALA A 31 -11.59 -8.75 13.33
CA ALA A 31 -10.17 -8.62 13.03
C ALA A 31 -9.94 -7.27 12.35
N ARG A 32 -9.45 -6.25 13.07
CA ARG A 32 -8.88 -5.07 12.40
C ARG A 32 -7.89 -5.58 11.35
N PRO A 33 -7.98 -5.12 10.08
CA PRO A 33 -7.05 -5.57 9.06
C PRO A 33 -5.63 -5.36 9.58
N ALA A 34 -4.79 -6.40 9.46
CA ALA A 34 -3.39 -6.31 9.86
C ALA A 34 -2.79 -5.00 9.31
N PRO A 35 -2.00 -4.24 10.09
CA PRO A 35 -1.54 -2.92 9.69
C PRO A 35 -0.94 -2.86 8.28
N LEU A 36 -0.17 -3.90 7.91
CA LEU A 36 0.37 -4.06 6.56
C LEU A 36 -0.71 -4.22 5.49
N ALA A 37 -1.74 -5.05 5.73
CA ALA A 37 -2.86 -5.23 4.81
C ALA A 37 -3.63 -3.91 4.60
N ALA A 38 -3.82 -3.12 5.67
CA ALA A 38 -4.44 -1.81 5.57
C ALA A 38 -3.60 -0.82 4.74
N ALA A 39 -2.27 -0.84 4.89
CA ALA A 39 -1.36 -0.05 4.06
C ALA A 39 -1.41 -0.48 2.58
N LEU A 40 -1.35 -1.78 2.31
CA LEU A 40 -1.39 -2.33 0.95
C LEU A 40 -2.73 -2.04 0.25
N ALA A 41 -3.85 -2.03 0.97
CA ALA A 41 -5.14 -1.63 0.40
C ALA A 41 -5.18 -0.14 -0.01
N ARG A 42 -4.35 0.71 0.60
CA ARG A 42 -4.28 2.15 0.30
C ARG A 42 -3.29 2.45 -0.82
N VAL A 43 -2.09 1.88 -0.76
CA VAL A 43 -0.96 2.26 -1.63
C VAL A 43 -0.21 1.07 -2.24
N GLY A 44 -0.63 -0.18 -2.00
CA GLY A 44 0.12 -1.39 -2.34
C GLY A 44 0.15 -1.79 -3.81
N ASP A 45 -0.31 -0.93 -4.73
CA ASP A 45 -0.15 -1.17 -6.15
C ASP A 45 1.13 -0.50 -6.69
N ARG A 46 1.78 -1.17 -7.65
CA ARG A 46 3.05 -0.74 -8.25
C ARG A 46 3.10 0.76 -8.58
N TRP A 47 2.06 1.28 -9.21
CA TRP A 47 2.08 2.64 -9.75
C TRP A 47 1.88 3.69 -8.65
N SER A 48 1.10 3.40 -7.62
CA SER A 48 0.93 4.31 -6.48
C SER A 48 2.25 4.61 -5.80
N LEU A 49 3.05 3.58 -5.51
CA LEU A 49 4.36 3.76 -4.85
C LEU A 49 5.36 4.54 -5.71
N LEU A 50 5.41 4.29 -7.03
CA LEU A 50 6.28 5.03 -7.94
C LEU A 50 5.87 6.50 -8.10
N VAL A 51 4.56 6.80 -8.08
CA VAL A 51 4.07 8.18 -8.11
C VAL A 51 4.43 8.90 -6.81
N VAL A 52 4.29 8.23 -5.65
CA VAL A 52 4.70 8.81 -4.36
C VAL A 52 6.20 9.08 -4.35
N ASP A 53 7.02 8.13 -4.82
CA ASP A 53 8.48 8.27 -4.92
C ASP A 53 8.88 9.50 -5.78
N ALA A 54 8.28 9.66 -6.96
CA ALA A 54 8.50 10.83 -7.82
C ALA A 54 8.16 12.17 -7.15
N LEU A 55 7.17 12.17 -6.24
CA LEU A 55 6.74 13.35 -5.50
C LEU A 55 7.55 13.63 -4.22
N LEU A 56 8.43 12.72 -3.78
CA LEU A 56 9.33 12.96 -2.64
C LEU A 56 10.30 14.12 -2.91
N GLY A 57 10.63 14.36 -4.18
CA GLY A 57 11.42 15.49 -4.65
C GLY A 57 10.63 16.80 -4.79
N GLY A 58 9.41 16.88 -4.24
CA GLY A 58 8.55 18.06 -4.27
C GLY A 58 7.44 18.00 -5.32
N PRO A 59 6.64 19.08 -5.46
CA PRO A 59 5.48 19.09 -6.33
C PRO A 59 5.80 18.78 -7.80
N ARG A 60 4.90 18.07 -8.49
CA ARG A 60 5.02 17.73 -9.92
C ARG A 60 3.71 17.95 -10.67
N ARG A 61 3.81 18.36 -11.93
CA ARG A 61 2.69 18.43 -12.88
C ARG A 61 2.42 17.05 -13.46
N PHE A 62 1.23 16.86 -14.02
CA PHE A 62 0.85 15.59 -14.65
C PHE A 62 1.87 15.10 -15.69
N GLY A 63 2.27 15.95 -16.65
CA GLY A 63 3.24 15.56 -17.68
C GLY A 63 4.66 15.35 -17.16
N GLU A 64 5.02 15.94 -16.01
CA GLU A 64 6.30 15.65 -15.35
C GLU A 64 6.24 14.25 -14.72
N LEU A 65 5.13 13.91 -14.05
CA LEU A 65 4.91 12.56 -13.51
C LEU A 65 4.88 11.48 -14.59
N GLU A 66 4.31 11.76 -15.77
CA GLU A 66 4.36 10.83 -16.90
C GLU A 66 5.80 10.58 -17.38
N GLY A 67 6.67 11.60 -17.31
CA GLY A 67 8.08 11.47 -17.65
C GLY A 67 8.90 10.78 -16.55
N ASP A 68 8.64 11.12 -15.29
CA ASP A 68 9.35 10.61 -14.13
C ASP A 68 9.01 9.13 -13.86
N VAL A 69 7.76 8.72 -14.11
CA VAL A 69 7.29 7.34 -13.87
C VAL A 69 7.31 6.54 -15.17
N ALA A 70 8.49 5.98 -15.48
CA ALA A 70 8.72 5.24 -16.72
C ALA A 70 7.70 4.10 -16.96
N GLY A 71 7.03 4.15 -18.12
CA GLY A 71 6.12 3.10 -18.59
C GLY A 71 4.69 3.18 -18.06
N ILE A 72 4.32 4.21 -17.30
CA ILE A 72 2.93 4.42 -16.89
C ILE A 72 2.10 4.97 -18.07
N ALA A 73 0.90 4.43 -18.26
CA ALA A 73 -0.06 5.00 -19.22
C ALA A 73 -0.82 6.18 -18.60
N SER A 74 -1.14 7.20 -19.38
CA SER A 74 -1.83 8.43 -18.91
C SER A 74 -3.13 8.16 -18.16
N ASN A 75 -3.92 7.18 -18.63
CA ASN A 75 -5.16 6.77 -17.99
C ASN A 75 -4.91 6.10 -16.62
N VAL A 76 -3.84 5.31 -16.50
CA VAL A 76 -3.42 4.68 -15.25
C VAL A 76 -2.92 5.74 -14.28
N LEU A 77 -2.06 6.66 -14.71
CA LEU A 77 -1.59 7.77 -13.88
C LEU A 77 -2.76 8.59 -13.33
N SER A 78 -3.71 8.94 -14.19
CA SER A 78 -4.93 9.67 -13.78
C SER A 78 -5.72 8.92 -12.70
N GLN A 79 -5.89 7.61 -12.86
CA GLN A 79 -6.57 6.77 -11.86
C GLN A 79 -5.82 6.73 -10.53
N ARG A 80 -4.48 6.67 -10.56
CA ARG A 80 -3.64 6.63 -9.36
C ARG A 80 -3.62 7.96 -8.62
N LEU A 81 -3.49 9.07 -9.33
CA LEU A 81 -3.58 10.39 -8.71
C LEU A 81 -4.92 10.59 -8.00
N LYS A 82 -6.03 10.23 -8.66
CA LYS A 82 -7.36 10.27 -8.03
C LYS A 82 -7.44 9.38 -6.79
N ARG A 83 -6.89 8.16 -6.83
CA ARG A 83 -6.88 7.25 -5.68
C ARG A 83 -6.06 7.81 -4.53
N LEU A 84 -4.86 8.32 -4.81
CA LEU A 84 -3.95 8.90 -3.81
C LEU A 84 -4.54 10.16 -3.15
N GLU A 85 -5.27 10.99 -3.90
CA GLU A 85 -6.03 12.11 -3.35
C GLU A 85 -7.16 11.62 -2.43
N GLN A 86 -7.92 10.62 -2.86
CA GLN A 86 -9.03 10.06 -2.08
C GLN A 86 -8.58 9.48 -0.73
N VAL A 87 -7.40 8.87 -0.67
CA VAL A 87 -6.83 8.34 0.57
C VAL A 87 -5.99 9.38 1.34
N GLY A 88 -5.91 10.63 0.86
CA GLY A 88 -5.24 11.73 1.53
C GLY A 88 -3.71 11.67 1.49
N VAL A 89 -3.11 10.92 0.57
CA VAL A 89 -1.65 10.81 0.39
C VAL A 89 -1.10 11.98 -0.41
N ILE A 90 -1.87 12.49 -1.38
CA ILE A 90 -1.50 13.68 -2.16
C ILE A 90 -2.62 14.72 -2.14
N VAL A 91 -2.28 15.94 -2.52
CA VAL A 91 -3.22 17.02 -2.83
C VAL A 91 -2.89 17.64 -4.17
N SER A 92 -3.93 18.03 -4.92
CA SER A 92 -3.79 18.87 -6.11
C SER A 92 -3.86 20.34 -5.73
N ARG A 93 -2.83 21.09 -6.14
CA ARG A 93 -2.68 22.53 -5.92
C ARG A 93 -2.76 23.27 -7.26
N PRO A 94 -3.69 24.21 -7.44
CA PRO A 94 -3.71 25.05 -8.63
C PRO A 94 -2.48 25.95 -8.65
N TYR A 95 -1.78 25.99 -9.79
CA TYR A 95 -0.63 26.89 -10.01
C TYR A 95 -0.85 27.87 -11.17
N SER A 96 -1.89 27.66 -11.98
CA SER A 96 -2.34 28.61 -13.00
C SER A 96 -3.87 28.62 -13.01
N SER A 97 -4.45 29.81 -13.17
CA SER A 97 -5.91 30.01 -13.24
C SER A 97 -6.44 30.10 -14.67
N ARG A 98 -5.59 30.34 -15.68
CA ARG A 98 -5.98 30.49 -17.09
C ARG A 98 -4.89 29.97 -18.06
N PRO A 99 -5.03 28.76 -18.62
CA PRO A 99 -6.01 27.72 -18.24
C PRO A 99 -5.74 27.19 -16.83
N PRO A 100 -6.74 26.61 -16.14
CA PRO A 100 -6.54 25.92 -14.86
C PRO A 100 -5.48 24.83 -15.01
N ARG A 101 -4.41 24.92 -14.21
CA ARG A 101 -3.38 23.89 -14.15
C ARG A 101 -3.05 23.55 -12.72
N PHE A 102 -2.78 22.27 -12.48
CA PHE A 102 -2.56 21.71 -11.16
C PHE A 102 -1.19 21.04 -11.07
N ALA A 103 -0.58 21.15 -9.89
CA ALA A 103 0.55 20.36 -9.46
C ALA A 103 0.09 19.46 -8.32
N TYR A 104 0.66 18.27 -8.25
CA TYR A 104 0.41 17.30 -7.20
C TYR A 104 1.53 17.38 -6.18
N GLU A 105 1.18 17.29 -4.91
CA GLU A 105 2.09 17.41 -3.78
C GLU A 105 1.73 16.38 -2.72
N LEU A 106 2.73 15.81 -2.04
CA LEU A 106 2.50 14.90 -0.91
C LEU A 106 1.91 15.66 0.29
N THR A 107 0.94 15.04 0.96
CA THR A 107 0.49 15.50 2.27
C THR A 107 1.49 15.10 3.35
N GLY A 108 1.24 15.47 4.61
CA GLY A 108 2.01 14.93 5.75
C GLY A 108 1.99 13.40 5.77
N SER A 109 0.83 12.78 5.58
CA SER A 109 0.71 11.31 5.48
C SER A 109 1.46 10.73 4.28
N GLY A 110 1.49 11.44 3.15
CA GLY A 110 2.31 11.03 2.01
C GLY A 110 3.82 11.06 2.29
N HIS A 111 4.29 12.03 3.06
CA HIS A 111 5.70 12.10 3.46
C HIS A 111 6.08 11.01 4.48
N GLU A 112 5.16 10.53 5.31
CA GLU A 112 5.41 9.39 6.21
C GLU A 112 5.79 8.11 5.45
N LEU A 113 5.33 7.95 4.20
CA LEU A 113 5.70 6.82 3.34
C LEU A 113 7.14 6.85 2.85
N ALA A 114 7.84 7.99 2.95
CA ALA A 114 9.20 8.15 2.44
C ALA A 114 10.17 7.15 3.05
N GLY A 115 10.06 6.89 4.36
CA GLY A 115 10.89 5.91 5.05
C GLY A 115 10.70 4.50 4.49
N ALA A 116 9.44 4.07 4.38
CA ALA A 116 9.09 2.75 3.84
C ALA A 116 9.55 2.57 2.38
N LEU A 117 9.39 3.60 1.53
CA LEU A 117 9.84 3.58 0.14
C LEU A 117 11.36 3.42 0.03
N ARG A 118 12.14 4.14 0.86
CA ARG A 118 13.60 4.01 0.87
C ARG A 118 14.06 2.61 1.26
N LEU A 119 13.42 2.00 2.25
CA LEU A 119 13.71 0.63 2.67
C LEU A 119 13.37 -0.39 1.57
N MET A 120 12.22 -0.24 0.91
CA MET A 120 11.85 -1.09 -0.22
C MET A 120 12.79 -0.90 -1.41
N ALA A 121 13.22 0.33 -1.70
CA ALA A 121 14.19 0.64 -2.75
C ALA A 121 15.56 0.01 -2.45
N GLN A 122 16.00 0.06 -1.20
CA GLN A 122 17.24 -0.60 -0.77
C GLN A 122 17.17 -2.11 -0.92
N TRP A 123 16.10 -2.73 -0.39
CA TRP A 123 15.85 -4.16 -0.62
C TRP A 123 15.84 -4.52 -2.11
N GLY A 124 15.17 -3.73 -2.94
CA GLY A 124 15.11 -3.96 -4.38
C GLY A 124 16.48 -3.90 -5.05
N ALA A 125 17.34 -2.98 -4.62
CA ALA A 125 18.69 -2.83 -5.15
C ALA A 125 19.65 -3.93 -4.71
N ASP A 126 19.53 -4.42 -3.47
CA ASP A 126 20.30 -5.57 -2.99
C ASP A 126 20.03 -6.86 -3.81
N HIS A 127 18.89 -6.92 -4.50
CA HIS A 127 18.49 -8.03 -5.39
C HIS A 127 18.73 -7.73 -6.87
N LEU A 128 19.24 -6.55 -7.21
CA LEU A 128 19.69 -6.19 -8.55
C LEU A 128 21.21 -6.18 -8.57
N ASP A 129 21.82 -7.12 -9.31
CA ASP A 129 23.27 -7.23 -9.40
C ASP A 129 23.92 -5.88 -9.74
N GLY A 130 24.74 -5.36 -8.80
CA GLY A 130 25.59 -4.19 -9.02
C GLY A 130 24.95 -2.81 -8.78
N VAL A 131 23.77 -2.73 -8.15
CA VAL A 131 23.18 -1.45 -7.75
C VAL A 131 23.24 -1.29 -6.23
N ALA A 132 24.16 -0.46 -5.74
CA ALA A 132 24.07 0.00 -4.35
C ALA A 132 22.96 1.07 -4.29
N ALA A 133 21.76 0.70 -3.81
CA ALA A 133 20.77 1.69 -3.42
C ALA A 133 20.57 1.64 -1.92
N GLY A 134 20.92 2.73 -1.28
CA GLY A 134 20.70 2.95 0.13
C GLY A 134 20.97 4.42 0.39
N PRO A 135 20.30 5.04 1.37
CA PRO A 135 20.60 6.42 1.69
C PRO A 135 22.06 6.51 2.18
N THR A 136 22.80 7.51 1.67
CA THR A 136 24.14 7.83 2.16
C THR A 136 24.08 9.10 3.00
N HIS A 137 24.93 9.18 4.01
CA HIS A 137 25.03 10.37 4.84
C HIS A 137 25.63 11.51 4.02
N ALA A 138 24.88 12.59 3.84
CA ALA A 138 25.29 13.70 2.97
C ALA A 138 26.64 14.33 3.35
N SER A 139 27.04 14.29 4.62
CA SER A 139 28.28 14.93 5.06
C SER A 139 29.54 14.07 4.87
N CYS A 140 29.43 12.74 4.94
CA CYS A 140 30.59 11.84 4.92
C CYS A 140 30.51 10.72 3.87
N GLY A 141 29.38 10.58 3.17
CA GLY A 141 29.16 9.58 2.13
C GLY A 141 28.96 8.15 2.65
N THR A 142 29.03 7.93 3.97
CA THR A 142 28.82 6.60 4.55
C THR A 142 27.41 6.09 4.26
N ALA A 143 27.30 4.82 3.84
CA ALA A 143 26.00 4.16 3.68
C ALA A 143 25.28 4.09 5.03
N LEU A 144 23.99 4.39 5.03
CA LEU A 144 23.17 4.32 6.23
C LEU A 144 22.51 2.95 6.35
N GLU A 145 22.46 2.44 7.57
CA GLU A 145 21.73 1.22 7.95
C GLU A 145 20.41 1.60 8.63
N ALA A 146 19.34 0.89 8.28
CA ALA A 146 18.06 1.03 8.96
C ALA A 146 18.03 0.14 10.20
N ARG A 147 17.80 0.73 11.37
CA ARG A 147 17.61 0.02 12.63
C ARG A 147 16.44 0.61 13.41
N TRP A 148 15.80 -0.21 14.24
CA TRP A 148 14.85 0.33 15.21
C TRP A 148 15.61 1.10 16.28
N TYR A 149 15.03 2.19 16.78
CA TYR A 149 15.66 3.02 17.82
C TYR A 149 14.72 3.15 19.00
N CYS A 150 15.22 2.82 20.19
CA CYS A 150 14.52 3.02 21.45
C CYS A 150 14.90 4.39 22.04
N PRO A 151 13.99 5.38 22.05
CA PRO A 151 14.30 6.71 22.60
C PRO A 151 14.45 6.72 24.12
N THR A 152 13.93 5.70 24.81
CA THR A 152 14.05 5.58 26.26
C THR A 152 15.44 5.09 26.68
N CYS A 153 15.97 4.10 25.96
CA CYS A 153 17.28 3.50 26.25
C CYS A 153 18.43 4.20 25.51
N ASP A 154 18.11 5.02 24.51
CA ASP A 154 19.04 5.64 23.57
C ASP A 154 19.92 4.60 22.84
N ARG A 155 19.27 3.56 22.30
CA ARG A 155 19.95 2.43 21.63
C ARG A 155 19.24 2.01 20.37
N ALA A 156 20.03 1.58 19.39
CA ALA A 156 19.53 0.80 18.28
C ALA A 156 19.11 -0.60 18.77
N VAL A 157 18.02 -1.11 18.22
CA VAL A 157 17.46 -2.43 18.49
C VAL A 157 17.47 -3.21 17.17
N ASP A 158 18.11 -4.38 17.20
CA ASP A 158 18.27 -5.22 16.02
C ASP A 158 17.03 -6.11 15.83
N ASP A 159 16.61 -6.25 14.58
CA ASP A 159 15.46 -7.05 14.14
C ASP A 159 15.75 -8.53 13.94
N THR A 160 17.04 -8.90 13.96
CA THR A 160 17.52 -10.26 13.72
C THR A 160 17.67 -11.09 15.00
N GLU A 161 17.78 -10.47 16.18
CA GLU A 161 17.94 -11.12 17.48
C GLU A 161 16.65 -10.97 18.31
N GLY A 162 15.74 -11.93 18.15
CA GLY A 162 14.33 -11.88 18.57
C GLY A 162 14.00 -11.87 20.08
N ASP A 163 14.77 -11.20 20.94
CA ASP A 163 14.41 -10.97 22.35
C ASP A 163 14.06 -9.50 22.66
N ASP A 164 14.55 -8.54 21.85
CA ASP A 164 14.43 -7.10 22.14
C ASP A 164 13.31 -6.36 21.37
N LEU A 165 12.68 -6.99 20.38
CA LEU A 165 11.54 -6.42 19.63
C LEU A 165 10.26 -7.21 19.87
N ARG A 166 9.20 -6.49 20.24
CA ARG A 166 7.86 -7.05 20.38
C ARG A 166 6.91 -6.33 19.44
N HIS A 167 6.24 -7.09 18.57
CA HIS A 167 5.14 -6.58 17.76
C HIS A 167 3.85 -6.56 18.61
N LEU A 168 3.14 -5.44 18.61
CA LEU A 168 1.84 -5.28 19.29
C LEU A 168 0.69 -5.78 18.42
#